data_AF-A0A1I5Q0B6-F1
#
_entry.id   AF-A0A1I5Q0B6-F1
#
_cell.length_a   1.000
_cell.length_b   1.000
_cell.length_c   1.000
_cell.angle_alpha   90.00
_cell.angle_beta   90.00
_cell.angle_gamma   90.00
#
_symmetry.space_group_name_H-M   'P 1'
#
loop_
_entity.id
_entity.type
_entity.pdbx_description
1 polymer ?
#
loop_
_entity_poly.entity_id
_entity_poly.type
_entity_poly.pdbx_seq_one_letter_code
_entity_poly.pdbx_strand_id
1 'polypeptide(L)'
;MTVVARVRDELVARGLLDGLPAAFLAGVTRFATPPAAELGALRADAEGLAARLAAGKAGDADLPLLTRVLFSAGHGGLLAAHGVRTPSYDLLGSYRDNLRTPVGPRLPGRPRAGGRRWRVLGRDVGFPIGVPACVLNGGEEWVRYHARNGFSVLTYKTVRSRAHEPNAQPNWTFAPRPPGDAVVSDPWDWVAPGDPGVSTVNSFGVPSPPPAEWMADLERSLAAVDGDQLLLVSVMGSGDGTDLVDDFAATARLAEEAGAEVVELNLSCPNTLSAAADDGVKPPLCLDAAATLAVVEGVRRALGDRTGLVAKISWLDEDRLAALVPGLAPLVDGVAAINTVAGRVVRSDGEPTFPGRAVAGLSGAAVRGHALDLTRRLVALREAGGHRFDVLAMGGVTDVASFEALWAAGADAVQSASGAFADPFLARDCVAALGDTLPRSVPR
;
A
#
# COMPACT_ATOMS: atom_id res chain seq x y z
N MET A 1 -9.13 8.73 -32.48
CA MET A 1 -9.65 9.63 -31.44
C MET A 1 -8.71 9.59 -30.24
N THR A 2 -8.25 10.74 -29.75
CA THR A 2 -7.34 10.82 -28.59
C THR A 2 -8.04 10.33 -27.32
N VAL A 3 -7.29 9.99 -26.28
CA VAL A 3 -7.87 9.58 -24.99
C VAL A 3 -8.69 10.71 -24.37
N VAL A 4 -8.23 11.95 -24.50
CA VAL A 4 -8.93 13.16 -24.04
C VAL A 4 -10.26 13.33 -24.76
N ALA A 5 -10.31 13.11 -26.08
CA ALA A 5 -11.56 13.18 -26.84
C ALA A 5 -12.55 12.07 -26.41
N ARG A 6 -12.09 10.84 -26.17
CA ARG A 6 -12.95 9.76 -25.63
C ARG A 6 -13.52 10.09 -24.26
N VAL A 7 -12.68 10.58 -23.35
CA VAL A 7 -13.10 11.01 -22.00
C VAL A 7 -14.12 12.15 -22.10
N ARG A 8 -13.87 13.14 -22.97
CA ARG A 8 -14.81 14.25 -23.22
C ARG A 8 -16.18 13.73 -23.68
N ASP A 9 -16.20 12.83 -24.67
CA ASP A 9 -17.46 12.32 -25.22
C ASP A 9 -18.29 11.60 -24.15
N GLU A 10 -17.62 10.85 -23.26
CA GLU A 10 -18.28 10.20 -22.12
C GLU A 10 -18.79 11.23 -21.09
N LEU A 11 -18.04 12.31 -20.82
CA LEU A 11 -18.50 13.39 -19.93
C LEU A 11 -19.74 14.09 -20.48
N VAL A 12 -19.78 14.34 -21.78
CA VAL A 12 -20.95 14.93 -22.46
C VAL A 12 -22.13 13.96 -22.40
N ALA A 13 -21.91 12.68 -22.72
CA ALA A 13 -22.96 11.65 -22.68
C ALA A 13 -23.58 11.48 -21.29
N ARG A 14 -22.77 11.65 -20.22
CA ARG A 14 -23.23 11.57 -18.83
C ARG A 14 -23.74 12.91 -18.26
N GLY A 15 -23.68 14.00 -19.01
CA GLY A 15 -24.09 15.33 -18.52
C GLY A 15 -23.21 15.88 -17.40
N LEU A 16 -21.94 15.47 -17.32
CA LEU A 16 -21.02 15.84 -16.23
C LEU A 16 -20.20 17.10 -16.53
N LEU A 17 -20.16 17.56 -17.79
CA LEU A 17 -19.24 18.60 -18.23
C LEU A 17 -19.53 19.98 -17.60
N ASP A 18 -20.80 20.39 -17.56
CA ASP A 18 -21.21 21.73 -17.08
C ASP A 18 -20.93 21.92 -15.58
N GLY A 19 -21.08 20.86 -14.79
CA GLY A 19 -20.83 20.86 -13.34
C GLY A 19 -19.38 20.58 -12.94
N LEU A 20 -18.51 20.25 -13.90
CA LEU A 20 -17.17 19.71 -13.61
C LEU A 20 -16.30 20.66 -12.75
N PRO A 21 -16.20 21.98 -13.04
CA PRO A 21 -15.41 22.88 -12.20
C PRO A 21 -15.93 22.97 -10.76
N ALA A 22 -17.25 22.98 -10.58
CA ALA A 22 -17.87 23.03 -9.26
C ALA A 22 -17.63 21.74 -8.46
N ALA A 23 -17.76 20.58 -9.11
CA ALA A 23 -17.48 19.28 -8.50
C ALA A 23 -16.00 19.16 -8.10
N PHE A 24 -15.08 19.58 -8.96
CA PHE A 24 -13.65 19.63 -8.67
C PHE A 24 -13.34 20.48 -7.43
N LEU A 25 -13.86 21.70 -7.38
CA LEU A 25 -13.65 22.60 -6.24
C LEU A 25 -14.25 22.05 -4.95
N ALA A 26 -15.45 21.44 -5.03
CA ALA A 26 -16.07 20.79 -3.88
C ALA A 26 -15.22 19.66 -3.31
N GLY A 27 -14.55 18.88 -4.17
CA GLY A 27 -13.62 17.84 -3.74
C GLY A 27 -12.32 18.40 -3.16
N VAL A 28 -11.72 19.40 -3.80
CA VAL A 28 -10.53 20.12 -3.30
C VAL A 28 -10.78 20.70 -1.91
N THR A 29 -11.96 21.29 -1.67
CA THR A 29 -12.29 21.92 -0.38
C THR A 29 -12.99 21.01 0.61
N ARG A 30 -13.07 19.69 0.34
CA ARG A 30 -13.91 18.76 1.12
C ARG A 30 -13.50 18.68 2.59
N PHE A 31 -12.20 18.66 2.85
CA PHE A 31 -11.64 18.41 4.19
C PHE A 31 -10.92 19.62 4.78
N ALA A 32 -10.48 20.54 3.94
CA ALA A 32 -9.80 21.78 4.30
C ALA A 32 -9.82 22.73 3.09
N THR A 33 -9.57 24.02 3.31
CA THR A 33 -9.63 25.03 2.23
C THR A 33 -8.22 25.52 1.89
N PRO A 34 -7.79 25.48 0.61
CA PRO A 34 -6.54 26.08 0.19
C PRO A 34 -6.51 27.60 0.45
N PRO A 35 -5.31 28.21 0.55
CA PRO A 35 -5.18 29.67 0.53
C PRO A 35 -5.91 30.31 -0.65
N ALA A 36 -6.48 31.50 -0.46
CA ALA A 36 -7.35 32.14 -1.46
C ALA A 36 -6.72 32.27 -2.85
N ALA A 37 -5.41 32.56 -2.92
CA ALA A 37 -4.66 32.65 -4.17
C ALA A 37 -4.57 31.28 -4.88
N GLU A 38 -4.28 30.22 -4.14
CA GLU A 38 -4.21 28.85 -4.68
C GLU A 38 -5.59 28.36 -5.13
N LEU A 39 -6.63 28.59 -4.32
CA LEU A 39 -8.00 28.24 -4.68
C LEU A 39 -8.48 28.99 -5.93
N GLY A 40 -8.09 30.26 -6.09
CA GLY A 40 -8.36 31.04 -7.29
C GLY A 40 -7.70 30.46 -8.55
N ALA A 41 -6.44 30.02 -8.44
CA ALA A 41 -5.73 29.36 -9.54
C ALA A 41 -6.37 28.01 -9.92
N LEU A 42 -6.69 27.17 -8.93
CA LEU A 42 -7.37 25.88 -9.15
C LEU A 42 -8.73 26.05 -9.84
N ARG A 43 -9.49 27.09 -9.47
CA ARG A 43 -10.75 27.45 -10.12
C ARG A 43 -10.52 27.82 -11.58
N ALA A 44 -9.59 28.73 -11.86
CA ALA A 44 -9.31 29.19 -13.21
C ALA A 44 -8.86 28.05 -14.13
N ASP A 45 -8.03 27.14 -13.62
CA ASP A 45 -7.58 25.95 -14.35
C ASP A 45 -8.75 25.03 -14.71
N ALA A 46 -9.64 24.74 -13.76
CA ALA A 46 -10.79 23.86 -13.97
C ALA A 46 -11.82 24.48 -14.93
N GLU A 47 -12.13 25.76 -14.79
CA GLU A 47 -13.02 26.50 -15.70
C GLU A 47 -12.44 26.57 -17.11
N GLY A 48 -11.14 26.87 -17.23
CA GLY A 48 -10.43 26.90 -18.51
C GLY A 48 -10.42 25.53 -19.20
N LEU A 49 -10.18 24.45 -18.45
CA LEU A 49 -10.26 23.08 -18.97
C LEU A 49 -11.68 22.76 -19.46
N ALA A 50 -12.70 23.04 -18.65
CA ALA A 50 -14.09 22.77 -19.01
C ALA A 50 -14.50 23.51 -20.30
N ALA A 51 -14.10 24.77 -20.45
CA ALA A 51 -14.33 25.54 -21.67
C ALA A 51 -13.64 24.92 -22.91
N ARG A 52 -12.39 24.43 -22.76
CA ARG A 52 -11.69 23.74 -23.86
C ARG A 52 -12.35 22.40 -24.22
N LEU A 53 -12.81 21.63 -23.22
CA LEU A 53 -13.55 20.40 -23.44
C LEU A 53 -14.87 20.66 -24.18
N ALA A 54 -15.66 21.64 -23.73
CA ALA A 54 -16.94 22.01 -24.33
C ALA A 54 -16.80 22.49 -25.78
N ALA A 55 -15.74 23.27 -26.06
CA ALA A 55 -15.44 23.73 -27.42
C ALA A 55 -14.81 22.65 -28.32
N GLY A 56 -14.56 21.44 -27.80
CA GLY A 56 -13.85 20.39 -28.52
C GLY A 56 -12.39 20.71 -28.83
N LYS A 57 -11.79 21.65 -28.10
CA LYS A 57 -10.41 22.14 -28.27
C LYS A 57 -9.40 21.50 -27.32
N ALA A 58 -9.85 20.69 -26.36
CA ALA A 58 -8.96 19.99 -25.44
C ALA A 58 -8.15 18.90 -26.18
N GLY A 59 -6.85 18.81 -25.88
CA GLY A 59 -5.91 17.88 -26.50
C GLY A 59 -5.08 17.10 -25.49
N ASP A 60 -4.11 16.33 -25.94
CA ASP A 60 -3.29 15.46 -25.06
C ASP A 60 -2.51 16.26 -24.00
N ALA A 61 -2.17 17.52 -24.28
CA ALA A 61 -1.56 18.44 -23.31
C ALA A 61 -2.47 18.74 -22.10
N ASP A 62 -3.79 18.59 -22.24
CA ASP A 62 -4.76 18.76 -21.16
C ASP A 62 -4.88 17.52 -20.26
N LEU A 63 -4.35 16.36 -20.67
CA LEU A 63 -4.54 15.10 -19.95
C LEU A 63 -4.10 15.17 -18.48
N PRO A 64 -2.95 15.78 -18.10
CA PRO A 64 -2.57 15.89 -16.69
C PRO A 64 -3.59 16.67 -15.86
N LEU A 65 -4.06 17.82 -16.36
CA LEU A 65 -5.04 18.64 -15.67
C LEU A 65 -6.41 17.96 -15.64
N LEU A 66 -6.84 17.35 -16.74
CA LEU A 66 -8.07 16.55 -16.83
C LEU A 66 -8.07 15.39 -15.83
N THR A 67 -6.93 14.73 -15.66
CA THR A 67 -6.75 13.64 -14.69
C THR A 67 -6.97 14.14 -13.27
N ARG A 68 -6.31 15.25 -12.88
CA ARG A 68 -6.50 15.87 -11.56
C ARG A 68 -7.95 16.30 -11.34
N VAL A 69 -8.52 17.02 -12.31
CA VAL A 69 -9.87 17.59 -12.22
C VAL A 69 -10.92 16.49 -12.07
N LEU A 70 -10.87 15.45 -12.90
CA LEU A 70 -11.83 14.35 -12.81
C LEU A 70 -11.64 13.51 -11.56
N PHE A 71 -10.40 13.24 -11.15
CA PHE A 71 -10.14 12.47 -9.94
C PHE A 71 -10.69 13.19 -8.70
N SER A 72 -10.34 14.46 -8.53
CA SER A 72 -10.82 15.29 -7.42
C SER A 72 -12.30 15.69 -7.56
N ALA A 73 -12.97 15.37 -8.66
CA ALA A 73 -14.42 15.49 -8.82
C ALA A 73 -15.17 14.16 -8.54
N GLY A 74 -14.48 13.10 -8.10
CA GLY A 74 -15.10 11.79 -7.86
C GLY A 74 -15.36 10.98 -9.14
N HIS A 75 -14.61 11.26 -10.21
CA HIS A 75 -14.76 10.61 -11.52
C HIS A 75 -13.51 9.82 -11.94
N GLY A 76 -12.67 9.39 -10.98
CA GLY A 76 -11.49 8.56 -11.25
C GLY A 76 -11.80 7.25 -12.00
N GLY A 77 -12.97 6.64 -11.76
CA GLY A 77 -13.40 5.44 -12.49
C GLY A 77 -13.57 5.64 -13.99
N LEU A 78 -13.94 6.85 -14.44
CA LEU A 78 -14.05 7.19 -15.86
C LEU A 78 -12.67 7.20 -16.53
N LEU A 79 -11.69 7.82 -15.87
CA LEU A 79 -10.29 7.83 -16.33
C LEU A 79 -9.75 6.40 -16.47
N ALA A 80 -9.96 5.58 -15.44
CA ALA A 80 -9.57 4.18 -15.40
C ALA A 80 -10.18 3.36 -16.54
N ALA A 81 -11.48 3.55 -16.84
CA ALA A 81 -12.17 2.86 -17.93
C ALA A 81 -11.60 3.19 -19.32
N HIS A 82 -10.98 4.35 -19.48
CA HIS A 82 -10.30 4.77 -20.71
C HIS A 82 -8.79 4.46 -20.73
N GLY A 83 -8.29 3.70 -19.75
CA GLY A 83 -6.88 3.31 -19.68
C GLY A 83 -5.94 4.42 -19.21
N VAL A 84 -6.48 5.51 -18.65
CA VAL A 84 -5.67 6.62 -18.13
C VAL A 84 -5.10 6.26 -16.75
N ARG A 85 -3.80 6.48 -16.56
CA ARG A 85 -3.16 6.30 -15.25
C ARG A 85 -3.87 7.19 -14.22
N THR A 86 -4.38 6.56 -13.17
CA THR A 86 -5.22 7.19 -12.15
C THR A 86 -4.81 6.65 -10.78
N PRO A 87 -4.74 7.49 -9.73
CA PRO A 87 -4.43 7.00 -8.40
C PRO A 87 -5.50 6.00 -7.92
N SER A 88 -5.07 5.02 -7.12
CA SER A 88 -5.90 3.88 -6.74
C SER A 88 -6.74 4.07 -5.46
N TYR A 89 -6.79 5.29 -4.90
CA TYR A 89 -7.54 5.60 -3.67
C TYR A 89 -8.33 6.91 -3.80
N ASP A 90 -9.65 6.83 -3.83
CA ASP A 90 -10.53 7.99 -3.85
C ASP A 90 -10.63 8.60 -2.44
N LEU A 91 -10.05 9.79 -2.27
CA LEU A 91 -10.07 10.52 -1.01
C LEU A 91 -11.48 10.98 -0.60
N LEU A 92 -12.39 11.16 -1.57
CA LEU A 92 -13.76 11.63 -1.32
C LEU A 92 -14.70 10.48 -0.91
N GLY A 93 -14.46 9.28 -1.43
CA GLY A 93 -15.17 8.05 -1.05
C GLY A 93 -14.78 7.56 0.34
N SER A 94 -15.67 6.85 1.04
CA SER A 94 -15.33 6.28 2.35
C SER A 94 -14.24 5.21 2.23
N TYR A 95 -13.63 4.83 3.36
CA TYR A 95 -12.70 3.69 3.39
C TYR A 95 -13.34 2.41 2.80
N ARG A 96 -14.62 2.15 3.14
CA ARG A 96 -15.35 0.97 2.64
C ARG A 96 -15.62 1.05 1.14
N ASP A 97 -15.93 2.23 0.61
CA ASP A 97 -16.12 2.41 -0.84
C ASP A 97 -14.84 2.07 -1.60
N ASN A 98 -13.70 2.54 -1.07
CA ASN A 98 -12.39 2.23 -1.62
C ASN A 98 -12.06 0.73 -1.61
N LEU A 99 -12.58 -0.06 -0.67
CA LEU A 99 -12.35 -1.52 -0.66
C LEU A 99 -13.16 -2.28 -1.70
N ARG A 100 -14.33 -1.76 -2.10
CA ARG A 100 -15.29 -2.51 -2.92
C ARG A 100 -14.91 -2.55 -4.40
N THR A 101 -14.38 -1.46 -4.94
CA THR A 101 -14.11 -1.34 -6.37
C THR A 101 -12.73 -0.77 -6.61
N PRO A 102 -11.83 -1.54 -7.24
CA PRO A 102 -10.53 -1.04 -7.67
C PRO A 102 -10.64 0.15 -8.60
N VAL A 103 -10.01 1.26 -8.24
CA VAL A 103 -9.86 2.43 -9.10
C VAL A 103 -8.51 2.34 -9.79
N GLY A 104 -8.52 2.26 -11.12
CA GLY A 104 -7.30 2.28 -11.94
C GLY A 104 -7.43 1.43 -13.20
N PRO A 105 -6.58 1.69 -14.21
CA PRO A 105 -6.65 1.01 -15.49
C PRO A 105 -6.29 -0.48 -15.35
N ARG A 106 -6.99 -1.32 -16.12
CA ARG A 106 -6.74 -2.77 -16.19
C ARG A 106 -5.96 -3.10 -17.44
N LEU A 107 -4.93 -3.94 -17.31
CA LEU A 107 -4.24 -4.48 -18.46
C LEU A 107 -5.12 -5.50 -19.21
N PRO A 108 -5.03 -5.58 -20.55
CA PRO A 108 -5.81 -6.54 -21.34
C PRO A 108 -5.40 -8.00 -21.07
N GLY A 109 -4.18 -8.21 -20.54
CA GLY A 109 -3.68 -9.51 -20.11
C GLY A 109 -2.59 -9.33 -19.06
N ARG A 110 -2.40 -10.36 -18.22
CA ARG A 110 -1.41 -10.33 -17.16
C ARG A 110 0.02 -10.36 -17.74
N PRO A 111 0.88 -9.37 -17.43
CA PRO A 111 2.28 -9.41 -17.85
C PRO A 111 3.02 -10.52 -17.10
N ARG A 112 3.89 -11.23 -17.81
CA ARG A 112 4.68 -12.35 -17.27
C ARG A 112 6.11 -12.28 -17.79
N ALA A 113 7.08 -12.67 -16.96
CA ALA A 113 8.49 -12.85 -17.34
C ALA A 113 8.70 -14.19 -18.08
N GLY A 114 7.92 -14.41 -19.14
CA GLY A 114 7.84 -15.69 -19.84
C GLY A 114 7.55 -16.86 -18.88
N GLY A 115 8.40 -17.88 -18.96
CA GLY A 115 8.30 -19.08 -18.12
C GLY A 115 9.11 -19.05 -16.83
N ARG A 116 9.86 -17.98 -16.56
CA ARG A 116 10.79 -17.88 -15.43
C ARG A 116 10.04 -17.75 -14.11
N ARG A 117 10.61 -18.30 -13.04
CA ARG A 117 10.06 -18.28 -11.69
C ARG A 117 11.13 -17.90 -10.69
N TRP A 118 10.74 -17.45 -9.50
CA TRP A 118 11.62 -17.11 -8.39
C TRP A 118 11.15 -17.80 -7.13
N ARG A 119 12.09 -18.21 -6.26
CA ARG A 119 11.76 -18.83 -4.98
C ARG A 119 11.48 -17.74 -3.95
N VAL A 120 10.27 -17.74 -3.39
CA VAL A 120 9.84 -16.84 -2.32
C VAL A 120 9.03 -17.65 -1.31
N LEU A 121 9.44 -17.62 -0.05
CA LEU A 121 8.83 -18.31 1.09
C LEU A 121 8.58 -19.79 0.80
N GLY A 122 9.61 -20.44 0.24
CA GLY A 122 9.57 -21.85 -0.13
C GLY A 122 8.70 -22.18 -1.35
N ARG A 123 8.22 -21.19 -2.11
CA ARG A 123 7.30 -21.35 -3.25
C ARG A 123 7.85 -20.73 -4.53
N ASP A 124 7.47 -21.27 -5.67
CA ASP A 124 7.87 -20.74 -6.97
C ASP A 124 6.83 -19.72 -7.45
N VAL A 125 7.20 -18.45 -7.47
CA VAL A 125 6.34 -17.34 -7.90
C VAL A 125 6.77 -16.82 -9.28
N GLY A 126 5.88 -16.09 -9.95
CA GLY A 126 6.19 -15.29 -11.12
C GLY A 126 7.21 -14.17 -10.81
N PHE A 127 7.23 -13.10 -11.60
CA PHE A 127 8.14 -11.99 -11.33
C PHE A 127 7.94 -11.47 -9.89
N PRO A 128 8.99 -11.39 -9.05
CA PRO A 128 8.87 -11.29 -7.58
C PRO A 128 8.56 -9.86 -7.09
N ILE A 129 7.68 -9.17 -7.82
CA ILE A 129 7.06 -7.92 -7.43
C ILE A 129 5.70 -8.16 -6.78
N GLY A 130 5.41 -7.38 -5.75
CA GLY A 130 4.24 -7.57 -4.92
C GLY A 130 3.52 -6.29 -4.51
N VAL A 131 2.39 -6.48 -3.82
CA VAL A 131 1.67 -5.41 -3.11
C VAL A 131 1.59 -5.85 -1.64
N PRO A 132 2.12 -5.05 -0.69
CA PRO A 132 2.14 -5.44 0.71
C PRO A 132 0.75 -5.30 1.33
N ALA A 133 0.59 -5.71 2.59
CA ALA A 133 -0.65 -5.49 3.32
C ALA A 133 -0.97 -3.99 3.39
N CYS A 134 -2.01 -3.57 2.65
CA CYS A 134 -2.54 -2.22 2.62
C CYS A 134 -3.97 -2.23 2.05
N VAL A 135 -4.59 -1.07 1.90
CA VAL A 135 -5.98 -0.96 1.40
C VAL A 135 -6.14 -1.49 -0.03
N LEU A 136 -5.06 -1.52 -0.80
CA LEU A 136 -5.04 -2.01 -2.19
C LEU A 136 -5.18 -3.52 -2.31
N ASN A 137 -5.12 -4.27 -1.21
CA ASN A 137 -5.48 -5.69 -1.16
C ASN A 137 -6.57 -5.91 -0.10
N GLY A 138 -7.51 -4.96 0.00
CA GLY A 138 -8.52 -4.95 1.04
C GLY A 138 -9.68 -5.94 0.84
N GLY A 139 -9.71 -6.65 -0.28
CA GLY A 139 -10.62 -7.74 -0.56
C GLY A 139 -10.43 -8.36 -1.96
N GLU A 140 -11.32 -9.28 -2.33
CA GLU A 140 -11.22 -10.09 -3.56
C GLU A 140 -10.97 -9.26 -4.83
N GLU A 141 -11.75 -8.20 -5.05
CA GLU A 141 -11.66 -7.41 -6.29
C GLU A 141 -10.29 -6.74 -6.46
N TRP A 142 -9.72 -6.28 -5.36
CA TRP A 142 -8.40 -5.67 -5.29
C TRP A 142 -7.28 -6.68 -5.50
N VAL A 143 -7.37 -7.84 -4.84
CA VAL A 143 -6.43 -8.96 -5.06
C VAL A 143 -6.46 -9.39 -6.52
N ARG A 144 -7.65 -9.61 -7.10
CA ARG A 144 -7.85 -9.96 -8.50
C ARG A 144 -7.31 -8.88 -9.44
N TYR A 145 -7.49 -7.61 -9.10
CA TYR A 145 -7.00 -6.47 -9.87
C TYR A 145 -5.47 -6.47 -9.94
N HIS A 146 -4.78 -6.54 -8.80
CA HIS A 146 -3.30 -6.56 -8.79
C HIS A 146 -2.74 -7.83 -9.40
N ALA A 147 -3.37 -8.98 -9.15
CA ALA A 147 -2.98 -10.23 -9.75
C ALA A 147 -3.00 -10.15 -11.29
N ARG A 148 -4.09 -9.63 -11.87
CA ARG A 148 -4.23 -9.43 -13.32
C ARG A 148 -3.31 -8.35 -13.88
N ASN A 149 -2.91 -7.38 -13.07
CA ASN A 149 -1.96 -6.34 -13.47
C ASN A 149 -0.48 -6.76 -13.33
N GLY A 150 -0.19 -8.01 -12.93
CA GLY A 150 1.16 -8.60 -13.00
C GLY A 150 1.86 -8.85 -11.68
N PHE A 151 1.31 -8.38 -10.57
CA PHE A 151 1.90 -8.60 -9.25
C PHE A 151 1.78 -10.08 -8.86
N SER A 152 2.86 -10.67 -8.34
CA SER A 152 2.92 -12.11 -8.02
C SER A 152 3.16 -12.41 -6.54
N VAL A 153 3.51 -11.42 -5.71
CA VAL A 153 3.66 -11.57 -4.25
C VAL A 153 2.71 -10.61 -3.53
N LEU A 154 1.46 -11.02 -3.39
CA LEU A 154 0.39 -10.21 -2.80
C LEU A 154 0.26 -10.50 -1.31
N THR A 155 -0.15 -9.51 -0.54
CA THR A 155 -0.54 -9.70 0.86
C THR A 155 -1.94 -9.16 1.07
N TYR A 156 -2.89 -10.05 1.39
CA TYR A 156 -4.23 -9.69 1.84
C TYR A 156 -4.11 -8.75 3.05
N LYS A 157 -4.94 -7.71 3.09
CA LYS A 157 -4.81 -6.65 4.09
C LYS A 157 -4.78 -7.21 5.52
N THR A 158 -4.23 -6.43 6.44
CA THR A 158 -4.20 -6.82 7.85
C THR A 158 -5.64 -6.95 8.40
N VAL A 159 -5.96 -8.13 8.94
CA VAL A 159 -7.23 -8.45 9.62
C VAL A 159 -7.02 -8.67 11.13
N ARG A 160 -8.13 -8.65 11.87
CA ARG A 160 -8.16 -8.81 13.34
C ARG A 160 -9.19 -9.88 13.74
N SER A 161 -9.09 -10.37 14.98
CA SER A 161 -10.07 -11.27 15.62
C SER A 161 -11.46 -10.67 15.80
N ARG A 162 -11.61 -9.35 15.64
CA ARG A 162 -12.86 -8.60 15.80
C ARG A 162 -12.96 -7.47 14.80
N ALA A 163 -14.20 -7.01 14.59
CA ALA A 163 -14.44 -5.82 13.78
C ALA A 163 -13.71 -4.60 14.37
N HIS A 164 -13.16 -3.77 13.49
CA HIS A 164 -12.50 -2.52 13.81
C HIS A 164 -12.79 -1.51 12.72
N GLU A 165 -13.40 -0.39 13.08
CA GLU A 165 -13.77 0.67 12.13
C GLU A 165 -12.55 1.50 11.72
N PRO A 166 -12.56 2.08 10.51
CA PRO A 166 -11.50 2.97 10.07
C PRO A 166 -11.54 4.28 10.85
N ASN A 167 -10.37 4.89 11.01
CA ASN A 167 -10.27 6.27 11.49
C ASN A 167 -11.05 7.23 10.56
N ALA A 168 -11.58 8.31 11.17
CA ALA A 168 -12.38 9.33 10.48
C ALA A 168 -11.64 9.94 9.27
N GLN A 169 -12.36 10.33 8.23
CA GLN A 169 -11.75 10.94 7.04
C GLN A 169 -11.31 12.40 7.26
N PRO A 170 -10.30 12.88 6.52
CA PRO A 170 -9.42 12.10 5.66
C PRO A 170 -8.54 11.17 6.51
N ASN A 171 -8.15 10.03 5.93
CA ASN A 171 -7.27 9.05 6.56
C ASN A 171 -6.08 8.66 5.67
N TRP A 172 -5.95 9.32 4.51
CA TRP A 172 -4.85 9.19 3.56
C TRP A 172 -4.74 10.50 2.77
N THR A 173 -3.52 10.98 2.48
CA THR A 173 -3.28 12.14 1.62
C THR A 173 -1.93 12.00 0.92
N PHE A 174 -1.74 12.74 -0.18
CA PHE A 174 -0.41 12.91 -0.79
C PHE A 174 0.50 13.73 0.12
N ALA A 175 1.80 13.43 0.09
CA ALA A 175 2.85 14.19 0.78
C ALA A 175 3.93 14.56 -0.24
N PRO A 176 3.68 15.57 -1.11
CA PRO A 176 4.57 15.89 -2.23
C PRO A 176 5.88 16.58 -1.81
N ARG A 177 5.94 17.06 -0.56
CA ARG A 177 7.06 17.82 -0.02
C ARG A 177 8.07 16.87 0.66
N PRO A 178 9.39 17.14 0.58
CA PRO A 178 10.38 16.41 1.36
C PRO A 178 10.06 16.46 2.87
N PRO A 179 10.27 15.36 3.61
CA PRO A 179 10.03 15.36 5.05
C PRO A 179 11.03 16.27 5.77
N GLY A 180 10.54 17.10 6.70
CA GLY A 180 11.33 17.81 7.70
C GLY A 180 10.99 17.34 9.11
N ASP A 181 11.06 18.23 10.11
CA ASP A 181 10.65 17.94 11.49
C ASP A 181 9.17 17.49 11.59
N ALA A 182 8.35 17.98 10.66
CA ALA A 182 7.00 17.49 10.39
C ALA A 182 6.81 17.30 8.89
N VAL A 183 5.93 16.37 8.52
CA VAL A 183 5.49 16.20 7.13
C VAL A 183 4.35 17.19 6.89
N VAL A 184 4.55 18.09 5.92
CA VAL A 184 3.47 18.98 5.47
C VAL A 184 2.66 18.27 4.38
N SER A 185 1.38 18.03 4.66
CA SER A 185 0.44 17.34 3.78
C SER A 185 -0.93 18.00 3.85
N ASP A 186 -1.38 18.56 2.74
CA ASP A 186 -2.67 19.20 2.62
C ASP A 186 -3.67 18.22 1.95
N PRO A 187 -4.95 18.17 2.37
CA PRO A 187 -5.92 17.26 1.75
C PRO A 187 -6.16 17.48 0.24
N TRP A 188 -5.75 18.63 -0.30
CA TRP A 188 -5.84 18.96 -1.73
C TRP A 188 -4.51 18.78 -2.48
N ASP A 189 -3.45 18.31 -1.81
CA ASP A 189 -2.18 17.98 -2.45
C ASP A 189 -2.39 16.99 -3.60
N TRP A 190 -1.59 17.13 -4.64
CA TRP A 190 -1.68 16.30 -5.83
C TRP A 190 -0.29 15.88 -6.29
N VAL A 191 -0.15 14.60 -6.59
CA VAL A 191 1.02 14.05 -7.29
C VAL A 191 0.52 13.39 -8.57
N ALA A 192 1.20 13.66 -9.68
CA ALA A 192 0.82 13.09 -10.96
C ALA A 192 0.92 11.54 -10.92
N PRO A 193 -0.05 10.81 -11.50
CA PRO A 193 0.03 9.36 -11.60
C PRO A 193 1.29 8.91 -12.37
N GLY A 194 2.03 7.94 -11.82
CA GLY A 194 3.31 7.50 -12.36
C GLY A 194 4.53 8.34 -11.97
N ASP A 195 4.38 9.38 -11.14
CA ASP A 195 5.53 10.13 -10.64
C ASP A 195 6.37 9.27 -9.68
N PRO A 196 7.66 9.02 -9.98
CA PRO A 196 8.53 8.20 -9.13
C PRO A 196 8.84 8.84 -7.77
N GLY A 197 8.60 10.15 -7.61
CA GLY A 197 8.74 10.88 -6.36
C GLY A 197 7.53 10.77 -5.42
N VAL A 198 6.49 10.02 -5.80
CA VAL A 198 5.26 9.94 -5.00
C VAL A 198 5.51 9.50 -3.57
N SER A 199 5.00 10.28 -2.63
CA SER A 199 4.93 9.97 -1.21
C SER A 199 3.54 10.27 -0.68
N THR A 200 3.14 9.54 0.36
CA THR A 200 1.78 9.57 0.90
C THR A 200 1.84 9.42 2.41
N VAL A 201 0.90 10.02 3.12
CA VAL A 201 0.71 9.82 4.55
C VAL A 201 -0.64 9.15 4.79
N ASN A 202 -0.72 8.28 5.79
CA ASN A 202 -1.98 7.62 6.13
C ASN A 202 -2.13 7.35 7.63
N SER A 203 -3.38 7.34 8.07
CA SER A 203 -3.77 7.01 9.43
C SER A 203 -5.10 6.24 9.40
N PHE A 204 -5.10 5.05 8.79
CA PHE A 204 -6.32 4.24 8.64
C PHE A 204 -6.83 3.58 9.93
N GLY A 205 -5.93 3.21 10.85
CA GLY A 205 -6.27 2.49 12.09
C GLY A 205 -6.31 0.96 11.98
N VAL A 206 -5.90 0.38 10.84
CA VAL A 206 -6.02 -1.08 10.57
C VAL A 206 -7.47 -1.56 10.73
N PRO A 207 -8.41 -0.97 9.97
CA PRO A 207 -9.79 -1.41 9.99
C PRO A 207 -9.91 -2.86 9.53
N SER A 208 -10.84 -3.58 10.12
CA SER A 208 -11.11 -4.99 9.86
C SER A 208 -12.62 -5.22 9.92
N PRO A 209 -13.22 -5.87 8.92
CA PRO A 209 -14.51 -6.52 9.09
C PRO A 209 -14.48 -7.55 10.23
N PRO A 210 -15.63 -8.07 10.69
CA PRO A 210 -15.64 -9.24 11.57
C PRO A 210 -15.08 -10.49 10.85
N PRO A 211 -14.53 -11.47 11.59
CA PRO A 211 -13.99 -12.72 11.04
C PRO A 211 -14.83 -13.40 9.97
N ALA A 212 -16.12 -13.60 10.23
CA ALA A 212 -17.01 -14.24 9.27
C ALA A 212 -17.03 -13.55 7.89
N GLU A 213 -16.89 -12.23 7.84
CA GLU A 213 -16.88 -11.48 6.59
C GLU A 213 -15.52 -11.57 5.88
N TRP A 214 -14.42 -11.29 6.60
CA TRP A 214 -13.10 -11.29 5.96
C TRP A 214 -12.59 -12.69 5.62
N MET A 215 -12.96 -13.73 6.38
CA MET A 215 -12.59 -15.11 6.06
C MET A 215 -13.27 -15.56 4.76
N ALA A 216 -14.57 -15.29 4.61
CA ALA A 216 -15.30 -15.62 3.39
C ALA A 216 -14.75 -14.85 2.17
N ASP A 217 -14.30 -13.61 2.36
CA ASP A 217 -13.65 -12.84 1.30
C ASP A 217 -12.22 -13.32 0.97
N LEU A 218 -11.47 -13.73 1.98
CA LEU A 218 -10.15 -14.33 1.81
C LEU A 218 -10.22 -15.61 0.98
N GLU A 219 -11.18 -16.50 1.23
CA GLU A 219 -11.39 -17.70 0.43
C GLU A 219 -11.57 -17.38 -1.06
N ARG A 220 -12.39 -16.37 -1.39
CA ARG A 220 -12.57 -15.91 -2.78
C ARG A 220 -11.32 -15.24 -3.34
N SER A 221 -10.57 -14.53 -2.50
CA SER A 221 -9.31 -13.88 -2.86
C SER A 221 -8.22 -14.91 -3.21
N LEU A 222 -8.14 -16.00 -2.44
CA LEU A 222 -7.25 -17.14 -2.70
C LEU A 222 -7.61 -17.83 -4.03
N ALA A 223 -8.91 -17.95 -4.35
CA ALA A 223 -9.36 -18.48 -5.64
C ALA A 223 -9.13 -17.51 -6.81
N ALA A 224 -8.81 -16.24 -6.56
CA ALA A 224 -8.62 -15.22 -7.59
C ALA A 224 -7.16 -15.10 -8.10
N VAL A 225 -6.20 -15.77 -7.45
CA VAL A 225 -4.79 -15.76 -7.84
C VAL A 225 -4.39 -17.06 -8.58
N ASP A 226 -3.46 -16.96 -9.54
CA ASP A 226 -2.96 -18.12 -10.28
C ASP A 226 -1.88 -18.89 -9.48
N GLY A 227 -1.57 -20.13 -9.87
CA GLY A 227 -0.56 -20.96 -9.18
C GLY A 227 0.89 -20.47 -9.20
N ASP A 228 1.21 -19.39 -9.93
CA ASP A 228 2.49 -18.68 -9.84
C ASP A 228 2.38 -17.33 -9.11
N GLN A 229 1.34 -17.17 -8.29
CA GLN A 229 1.11 -16.02 -7.44
C GLN A 229 0.92 -16.49 -6.01
N LEU A 230 1.58 -15.78 -5.10
CA LEU A 230 1.47 -16.01 -3.66
C LEU A 230 0.57 -14.92 -3.06
N LEU A 231 -0.43 -15.34 -2.27
CA LEU A 231 -1.23 -14.45 -1.43
C LEU A 231 -0.95 -14.76 0.04
N LEU A 232 -0.17 -13.90 0.69
CA LEU A 232 0.00 -13.90 2.14
C LEU A 232 -1.23 -13.31 2.82
N VAL A 233 -1.46 -13.62 4.09
CA VAL A 233 -2.53 -12.99 4.89
C VAL A 233 -1.94 -12.28 6.10
N SER A 234 -2.11 -10.97 6.14
CA SER A 234 -1.61 -10.16 7.26
C SER A 234 -2.60 -10.18 8.42
N VAL A 235 -2.12 -10.36 9.65
CA VAL A 235 -2.93 -10.38 10.87
C VAL A 235 -2.36 -9.45 11.94
N MET A 236 -3.22 -8.92 12.79
CA MET A 236 -2.82 -8.11 13.94
C MET A 236 -3.66 -8.45 15.17
N GLY A 237 -2.98 -8.84 16.25
CA GLY A 237 -3.61 -9.02 17.55
C GLY A 237 -4.03 -7.70 18.21
N SER A 238 -4.90 -7.82 19.19
CA SER A 238 -5.45 -6.77 20.02
C SER A 238 -5.27 -7.14 21.49
N GLY A 239 -5.02 -6.16 22.36
CA GLY A 239 -4.76 -6.39 23.79
C GLY A 239 -3.30 -6.10 24.17
N ASP A 240 -2.91 -6.58 25.35
CA ASP A 240 -1.58 -6.38 25.95
C ASP A 240 -1.10 -7.69 26.60
N GLY A 241 0.22 -7.84 26.80
CA GLY A 241 0.79 -9.00 27.50
C GLY A 241 0.39 -10.36 26.90
N THR A 242 -0.06 -11.28 27.75
CA THR A 242 -0.52 -12.62 27.34
C THR A 242 -1.75 -12.57 26.43
N ASP A 243 -2.69 -11.66 26.70
CA ASP A 243 -3.90 -11.51 25.88
C ASP A 243 -3.55 -11.11 24.44
N LEU A 244 -2.49 -10.31 24.27
CA LEU A 244 -1.99 -9.96 22.94
C LEU A 244 -1.43 -11.19 22.19
N VAL A 245 -0.66 -12.04 22.88
CA VAL A 245 -0.12 -13.28 22.31
C VAL A 245 -1.25 -14.21 21.88
N ASP A 246 -2.22 -14.43 22.77
CA ASP A 246 -3.36 -15.30 22.51
C ASP A 246 -4.25 -14.77 21.37
N ASP A 247 -4.47 -13.46 21.29
CA ASP A 247 -5.26 -12.85 20.21
C ASP A 247 -4.54 -12.88 18.86
N PHE A 248 -3.22 -12.69 18.84
CA PHE A 248 -2.40 -12.90 17.62
C PHE A 248 -2.49 -14.36 17.15
N ALA A 249 -2.31 -15.32 18.06
CA ALA A 249 -2.41 -16.75 17.76
C ALA A 249 -3.81 -17.13 17.27
N ALA A 250 -4.87 -16.64 17.92
CA ALA A 250 -6.24 -16.87 17.50
C ALA A 250 -6.52 -16.29 16.11
N THR A 251 -6.10 -15.05 15.85
CA THR A 251 -6.29 -14.41 14.54
C THR A 251 -5.52 -15.13 13.43
N ALA A 252 -4.29 -15.58 13.71
CA ALA A 252 -3.48 -16.35 12.78
C ALA A 252 -4.14 -17.70 12.44
N ARG A 253 -4.70 -18.40 13.42
CA ARG A 253 -5.47 -19.64 13.19
C ARG A 253 -6.72 -19.40 12.34
N LEU A 254 -7.46 -18.31 12.55
CA LEU A 254 -8.58 -17.96 11.68
C LEU A 254 -8.15 -17.76 10.23
N ALA A 255 -6.97 -17.17 9.99
CA ALA A 255 -6.43 -17.04 8.65
C ALA A 255 -6.05 -18.41 8.05
N GLU A 256 -5.39 -19.28 8.82
CA GLU A 256 -5.06 -20.66 8.42
C GLU A 256 -6.32 -21.49 8.11
N GLU A 257 -7.35 -21.40 8.96
CA GLU A 257 -8.66 -22.05 8.78
C GLU A 257 -9.36 -21.59 7.49
N ALA A 258 -9.21 -20.32 7.11
CA ALA A 258 -9.70 -19.76 5.85
C ALA A 258 -8.80 -20.08 4.63
N GLY A 259 -7.76 -20.89 4.82
CA GLY A 259 -6.90 -21.41 3.74
C GLY A 259 -5.61 -20.62 3.52
N ALA A 260 -5.21 -19.73 4.43
CA ALA A 260 -3.93 -19.01 4.31
C ALA A 260 -2.74 -19.98 4.38
N GLU A 261 -1.95 -20.01 3.31
CA GLU A 261 -0.71 -20.79 3.23
C GLU A 261 0.48 -20.10 3.92
N VAL A 262 0.42 -18.77 4.03
CA VAL A 262 1.41 -17.92 4.67
C VAL A 262 0.71 -16.83 5.44
N VAL A 263 1.02 -16.73 6.73
CA VAL A 263 0.54 -15.68 7.62
C VAL A 263 1.64 -14.65 7.86
N GLU A 264 1.34 -13.37 7.67
CA GLU A 264 2.20 -12.24 8.01
C GLU A 264 1.73 -11.62 9.33
N LEU A 265 2.60 -11.53 10.32
CA LEU A 265 2.35 -10.83 11.58
C LEU A 265 2.67 -9.35 11.43
N ASN A 266 1.66 -8.49 11.51
CA ASN A 266 1.84 -7.05 11.53
C ASN A 266 2.28 -6.60 12.94
N LEU A 267 3.59 -6.58 13.15
CA LEU A 267 4.24 -6.22 14.42
C LEU A 267 4.61 -4.74 14.47
N SER A 268 4.23 -3.96 13.45
CA SER A 268 4.87 -2.69 13.11
C SER A 268 3.91 -1.51 12.94
N CYS A 269 2.60 -1.69 13.16
CA CYS A 269 1.62 -0.66 12.88
C CYS A 269 1.81 0.61 13.75
N PRO A 270 2.07 1.79 13.14
CA PRO A 270 2.24 3.06 13.86
C PRO A 270 0.94 3.86 13.98
N ASN A 271 -0.22 3.26 13.71
CA ASN A 271 -1.51 3.96 13.69
C ASN A 271 -2.47 3.47 14.78
N THR A 272 -1.96 2.72 15.75
CA THR A 272 -2.77 2.18 16.84
C THR A 272 -2.98 3.26 17.88
N LEU A 273 -4.16 3.86 17.92
CA LEU A 273 -4.48 4.91 18.89
C LEU A 273 -4.45 4.36 20.32
N SER A 274 -3.87 5.11 21.25
CA SER A 274 -3.84 4.80 22.67
C SER A 274 -3.98 6.08 23.48
N ALA A 275 -5.01 6.16 24.32
CA ALA A 275 -5.19 7.27 25.25
C ALA A 275 -4.09 7.34 26.34
N ALA A 276 -3.32 6.26 26.50
CA ALA A 276 -2.23 6.17 27.48
C ALA A 276 -0.85 6.56 26.90
N ALA A 277 -0.76 6.84 25.60
CA ALA A 277 0.48 7.27 24.96
C ALA A 277 0.57 8.79 24.89
N ASP A 278 1.77 9.35 25.11
CA ASP A 278 2.01 10.80 25.15
C ASP A 278 1.60 11.52 23.84
N ASP A 279 1.75 10.86 22.70
CA ASP A 279 1.37 11.36 21.37
C ASP A 279 0.04 10.77 20.85
N GLY A 280 -0.66 9.99 21.69
CA GLY A 280 -1.89 9.31 21.35
C GLY A 280 -1.73 8.04 20.52
N VAL A 281 -0.50 7.55 20.28
CA VAL A 281 -0.21 6.37 19.45
C VAL A 281 0.62 5.34 20.22
N LYS A 282 0.16 4.08 20.27
CA LYS A 282 0.93 2.97 20.85
C LYS A 282 2.19 2.71 20.01
N PRO A 283 3.39 2.64 20.61
CA PRO A 283 4.61 2.28 19.90
C PRO A 283 4.46 0.92 19.19
N PRO A 284 5.06 0.75 18.00
CA PRO A 284 5.08 -0.53 17.32
C PRO A 284 5.66 -1.65 18.19
N LEU A 285 5.03 -2.84 18.17
CA LEU A 285 5.45 -3.99 18.99
C LEU A 285 6.90 -4.40 18.69
N CYS A 286 7.32 -4.34 17.43
CA CYS A 286 8.69 -4.69 16.99
C CYS A 286 9.81 -3.83 17.61
N LEU A 287 9.48 -2.76 18.34
CA LEU A 287 10.46 -1.99 19.11
C LEU A 287 10.84 -2.66 20.44
N ASP A 288 10.02 -3.61 20.91
CA ASP A 288 10.30 -4.46 22.08
C ASP A 288 10.60 -5.89 21.59
N ALA A 289 11.87 -6.29 21.65
CA ALA A 289 12.31 -7.59 21.18
C ALA A 289 11.68 -8.74 21.97
N ALA A 290 11.58 -8.62 23.30
CA ALA A 290 11.05 -9.68 24.15
C ALA A 290 9.56 -9.91 23.90
N ALA A 291 8.78 -8.82 23.84
CA ALA A 291 7.35 -8.90 23.54
C ALA A 291 7.09 -9.40 22.11
N THR A 292 7.92 -8.99 21.15
CA THR A 292 7.85 -9.48 19.76
C THR A 292 8.10 -10.98 19.68
N LEU A 293 9.17 -11.47 20.31
CA LEU A 293 9.51 -12.89 20.31
C LEU A 293 8.40 -13.72 20.98
N ALA A 294 7.84 -13.25 22.10
CA ALA A 294 6.72 -13.93 22.76
C ALA A 294 5.50 -14.09 21.84
N VAL A 295 5.14 -13.05 21.08
CA VAL A 295 4.04 -13.13 20.10
C VAL A 295 4.37 -14.10 18.97
N VAL A 296 5.56 -13.99 18.37
CA VAL A 296 5.94 -14.83 17.23
C VAL A 296 6.04 -16.30 17.65
N GLU A 297 6.60 -16.59 18.81
CA GLU A 297 6.64 -17.95 19.37
C GLU A 297 5.23 -18.49 19.65
N GLY A 298 4.35 -17.68 20.25
CA GLY A 298 2.98 -18.08 20.55
C GLY A 298 2.20 -18.43 19.28
N VAL A 299 2.30 -17.59 18.25
CA VAL A 299 1.71 -17.86 16.93
C VAL A 299 2.33 -19.11 16.29
N ARG A 300 3.66 -19.23 16.29
CA ARG A 300 4.34 -20.36 15.64
C ARG A 300 3.91 -21.70 16.23
N ARG A 301 3.68 -21.76 17.55
CA ARG A 301 3.15 -22.95 18.25
C ARG A 301 1.68 -23.23 17.92
N ALA A 302 0.91 -22.21 17.56
CA ALA A 302 -0.53 -22.33 17.29
C ALA A 302 -0.84 -22.73 15.85
N LEU A 303 0.03 -22.38 14.90
CA LEU A 303 -0.10 -22.70 13.47
C LEU A 303 0.49 -24.07 13.12
N GLY A 304 -0.04 -24.71 12.09
CA GLY A 304 0.52 -25.96 11.55
C GLY A 304 1.91 -25.78 10.94
N ASP A 305 2.73 -26.84 11.00
CA ASP A 305 4.15 -26.83 10.55
C ASP A 305 4.35 -26.44 9.09
N ARG A 306 3.32 -26.57 8.25
CA ARG A 306 3.36 -26.24 6.81
C ARG A 306 2.97 -24.79 6.51
N THR A 307 2.39 -24.09 7.47
CA THR A 307 1.94 -22.71 7.32
C THR A 307 3.13 -21.78 7.49
N GLY A 308 3.44 -21.04 6.44
CA GLY A 308 4.57 -20.11 6.45
C GLY A 308 4.29 -18.93 7.39
N LEU A 309 5.31 -18.43 8.06
CA LEU A 309 5.20 -17.30 8.99
C LEU A 309 6.14 -16.17 8.59
N VAL A 310 5.60 -14.96 8.43
CA VAL A 310 6.38 -13.76 8.10
C VAL A 310 6.22 -12.73 9.22
N ALA A 311 7.32 -12.15 9.69
CA ALA A 311 7.29 -11.04 10.63
C ALA A 311 7.43 -9.70 9.91
N LYS A 312 6.41 -8.83 9.99
CA LYS A 312 6.47 -7.49 9.38
C LYS A 312 6.87 -6.43 10.40
N ILE A 313 8.03 -5.81 10.18
CA ILE A 313 8.67 -4.87 11.12
C ILE A 313 8.74 -3.43 10.59
N SER A 314 8.88 -2.48 11.52
CA SER A 314 9.18 -1.08 11.22
C SER A 314 10.67 -0.92 10.86
N TRP A 315 11.10 0.29 10.49
CA TRP A 315 12.53 0.59 10.52
C TRP A 315 13.06 0.47 11.96
N LEU A 316 14.15 -0.27 12.11
CA LEU A 316 14.85 -0.52 13.37
C LEU A 316 16.33 -0.18 13.17
N ASP A 317 16.94 0.41 14.20
CA ASP A 317 18.38 0.62 14.25
C ASP A 317 19.16 -0.70 14.44
N GLU A 318 20.49 -0.61 14.41
CA GLU A 318 21.38 -1.76 14.50
C GLU A 318 21.21 -2.56 15.79
N ASP A 319 21.13 -1.86 16.93
CA ASP A 319 21.04 -2.48 18.25
C ASP A 319 19.74 -3.25 18.41
N ARG A 320 18.61 -2.66 17.96
CA ARG A 320 17.29 -3.32 17.98
C ARG A 320 17.24 -4.53 17.07
N LEU A 321 17.85 -4.45 15.89
CA LEU A 321 17.92 -5.61 14.99
C LEU A 321 18.80 -6.72 15.54
N ALA A 322 19.96 -6.40 16.10
CA ALA A 322 20.84 -7.36 16.73
C ALA A 322 20.17 -8.06 17.91
N ALA A 323 19.31 -7.36 18.66
CA ALA A 323 18.53 -7.92 19.75
C ALA A 323 17.36 -8.82 19.27
N LEU A 324 16.72 -8.48 18.15
CA LEU A 324 15.51 -9.17 17.67
C LEU A 324 15.80 -10.32 16.70
N VAL A 325 16.61 -10.09 15.67
CA VAL A 325 16.73 -10.99 14.51
C VAL A 325 17.22 -12.39 14.88
N PRO A 326 18.23 -12.58 15.74
CA PRO A 326 18.72 -13.94 16.07
C PRO A 326 17.66 -14.84 16.71
N GLY A 327 16.80 -14.27 17.57
CA GLY A 327 15.69 -15.00 18.19
C GLY A 327 14.50 -15.18 17.25
N LEU A 328 14.29 -14.22 16.34
CA LEU A 328 13.18 -14.23 15.38
C LEU A 328 13.41 -15.22 14.24
N ALA A 329 14.64 -15.27 13.71
CA ALA A 329 15.02 -16.03 12.53
C ALA A 329 14.64 -17.53 12.54
N PRO A 330 14.78 -18.30 13.64
CA PRO A 330 14.36 -19.70 13.64
C PRO A 330 12.84 -19.91 13.69
N LEU A 331 12.06 -18.84 13.90
CA LEU A 331 10.61 -18.92 14.07
C LEU A 331 9.84 -18.52 12.81
N VAL A 332 10.51 -17.90 11.83
CA VAL A 332 9.87 -17.29 10.66
C VAL A 332 10.50 -17.77 9.36
N ASP A 333 9.69 -17.88 8.32
CA ASP A 333 10.11 -18.13 6.95
C ASP A 333 10.52 -16.84 6.23
N GLY A 334 10.09 -15.68 6.74
CA GLY A 334 10.48 -14.39 6.18
C GLY A 334 10.33 -13.20 7.11
N VAL A 335 11.00 -12.11 6.75
CA VAL A 335 10.88 -10.81 7.38
C VAL A 335 10.47 -9.79 6.32
N ALA A 336 9.33 -9.14 6.55
CA ALA A 336 8.80 -8.09 5.68
C ALA A 336 9.15 -6.72 6.25
N ALA A 337 9.77 -5.85 5.44
CA ALA A 337 10.31 -4.58 5.92
C ALA A 337 10.42 -3.54 4.79
N ILE A 338 10.05 -2.27 4.96
CA ILE A 338 9.58 -1.61 6.21
C ILE A 338 8.10 -1.29 6.18
N ASN A 339 7.47 -1.26 7.35
CA ASN A 339 6.21 -0.54 7.52
C ASN A 339 6.43 0.99 7.40
N THR A 340 5.35 1.76 7.40
CA THR A 340 5.40 3.22 7.26
C THR A 340 6.20 3.87 8.38
N VAL A 341 6.90 4.98 8.08
CA VAL A 341 7.65 5.74 9.09
C VAL A 341 6.68 6.68 9.81
N ALA A 342 6.57 6.54 11.14
CA ALA A 342 5.72 7.40 11.94
C ALA A 342 6.31 8.81 12.02
N GLY A 343 5.48 9.84 11.90
CA GLY A 343 5.92 11.22 12.07
C GLY A 343 4.75 12.17 12.27
N ARG A 344 5.05 13.38 12.76
CA ARG A 344 4.06 14.45 12.86
C ARG A 344 3.63 14.87 11.46
N VAL A 345 2.32 14.95 11.23
CA VAL A 345 1.74 15.36 9.93
C VAL A 345 0.81 16.54 10.14
N VAL A 346 1.11 17.63 9.44
CA VAL A 346 0.39 18.90 9.55
C VAL A 346 0.04 19.44 8.16
N ARG A 347 -1.00 20.24 8.08
CA ARG A 347 -1.32 21.06 6.92
C ARG A 347 -0.42 22.30 6.87
N SER A 348 -0.44 23.01 5.76
CA SER A 348 0.32 24.26 5.59
C SER A 348 -0.06 25.36 6.57
N ASP A 349 -1.26 25.30 7.16
CA ASP A 349 -1.74 26.24 8.19
C ASP A 349 -1.34 25.83 9.62
N GLY A 350 -0.62 24.72 9.79
CA GLY A 350 -0.14 24.22 11.08
C GLY A 350 -1.10 23.29 11.82
N GLU A 351 -2.34 23.15 11.34
CA GLU A 351 -3.32 22.22 11.91
C GLU A 351 -3.01 20.76 11.54
N PRO A 352 -3.42 19.76 12.33
CA PRO A 352 -3.30 18.36 11.95
C PRO A 352 -4.03 18.05 10.64
N THR A 353 -3.39 17.33 9.72
CA THR A 353 -4.01 16.89 8.46
C THR A 353 -5.17 15.93 8.69
N PHE A 354 -5.08 15.11 9.74
CA PHE A 354 -6.06 14.09 10.09
C PHE A 354 -6.82 14.48 11.37
N PRO A 355 -8.17 14.46 11.37
CA PRO A 355 -8.96 14.90 12.52
C PRO A 355 -8.63 14.14 13.81
N GLY A 356 -8.17 14.88 14.83
CA GLY A 356 -7.80 14.31 16.13
C GLY A 356 -6.52 13.47 16.13
N ARG A 357 -5.70 13.53 15.07
CA ARG A 357 -4.52 12.68 14.89
C ARG A 357 -3.35 13.50 14.35
N ALA A 358 -2.38 13.79 15.22
CA ALA A 358 -1.19 14.56 14.87
C ALA A 358 -0.05 13.71 14.29
N VAL A 359 -0.07 12.40 14.55
CA VAL A 359 0.93 11.42 14.07
C VAL A 359 0.29 10.50 13.04
N ALA A 360 1.01 10.22 11.96
CA ALA A 360 0.60 9.29 10.92
C ALA A 360 1.80 8.64 10.23
N GLY A 361 1.53 7.62 9.41
CA GLY A 361 2.54 6.87 8.70
C GLY A 361 2.91 7.48 7.33
N LEU A 362 4.16 7.90 7.17
CA LEU A 362 4.75 8.32 5.90
C LEU A 362 5.19 7.10 5.06
N SER A 363 4.87 7.13 3.77
CA SER A 363 5.18 6.09 2.78
C SER A 363 5.64 6.69 1.46
N GLY A 364 6.15 5.85 0.57
CA GLY A 364 6.57 6.23 -0.78
C GLY A 364 8.03 6.64 -0.85
N ALA A 365 8.38 7.45 -1.85
CA ALA A 365 9.78 7.79 -2.16
C ALA A 365 10.54 8.36 -0.95
N ALA A 366 9.84 9.09 -0.07
CA ALA A 366 10.41 9.68 1.14
C ALA A 366 11.03 8.66 2.12
N VAL A 367 10.59 7.39 2.09
CA VAL A 367 11.12 6.33 2.98
C VAL A 367 12.03 5.34 2.27
N ARG A 368 12.37 5.57 0.99
CA ARG A 368 13.22 4.67 0.18
C ARG A 368 14.58 4.40 0.81
N GLY A 369 15.21 5.44 1.39
CA GLY A 369 16.50 5.30 2.07
C GLY A 369 16.45 4.34 3.25
N HIS A 370 15.41 4.46 4.08
CA HIS A 370 15.17 3.58 5.23
C HIS A 370 14.93 2.13 4.79
N ALA A 371 14.16 1.92 3.72
CA ALA A 371 13.90 0.58 3.18
C ALA A 371 15.20 -0.09 2.67
N LEU A 372 16.03 0.66 1.96
CA LEU A 372 17.30 0.16 1.42
C LEU A 372 18.30 -0.15 2.54
N ASP A 373 18.41 0.72 3.54
CA ASP A 373 19.22 0.50 4.73
C ASP A 373 18.78 -0.76 5.49
N LEU A 374 17.50 -0.88 5.83
CA LEU A 374 17.02 -2.02 6.61
C LEU A 374 17.13 -3.35 5.84
N THR A 375 16.88 -3.33 4.53
CA THR A 375 17.07 -4.52 3.68
C THR A 375 18.50 -5.03 3.76
N ARG A 376 19.50 -4.14 3.61
CA ARG A 376 20.92 -4.52 3.70
C ARG A 376 21.28 -5.08 5.08
N ARG A 377 20.77 -4.47 6.16
CA ARG A 377 21.00 -4.94 7.54
C ARG A 377 20.41 -6.33 7.77
N LEU A 378 19.18 -6.56 7.33
CA LEU A 378 18.52 -7.87 7.45
C LEU A 378 19.26 -8.96 6.67
N VAL A 379 19.69 -8.66 5.44
CA VAL A 379 20.47 -9.59 4.62
C VAL A 379 21.82 -9.89 5.27
N ALA A 380 22.53 -8.88 5.77
CA ALA A 380 23.80 -9.08 6.48
C ALA A 380 23.63 -9.92 7.75
N LEU A 381 22.59 -9.69 8.55
CA LEU A 381 22.29 -10.48 9.75
C LEU A 381 21.92 -11.92 9.41
N ARG A 382 21.12 -12.11 8.35
CA ARG A 382 20.78 -13.45 7.83
C ARG A 382 22.04 -14.24 7.48
N GLU A 383 22.95 -13.61 6.73
CA GLU A 383 24.20 -14.24 6.28
C GLU A 383 25.15 -14.52 7.45
N ALA A 384 25.37 -13.53 8.32
CA ALA A 384 26.26 -13.65 9.48
C ALA A 384 25.78 -14.72 10.47
N GLY A 385 24.46 -14.83 10.67
CA GLY A 385 23.86 -15.84 11.55
C GLY A 385 23.61 -17.21 10.90
N GLY A 386 23.87 -17.36 9.59
CA GLY A 386 23.53 -18.58 8.85
C GLY A 386 22.03 -18.91 8.85
N HIS A 387 21.19 -17.89 8.99
CA HIS A 387 19.74 -18.02 9.09
C HIS A 387 19.09 -18.30 7.73
N ARG A 388 17.88 -18.86 7.75
CA ARG A 388 17.11 -19.22 6.55
C ARG A 388 15.74 -18.55 6.60
N PHE A 389 15.71 -17.25 6.33
CA PHE A 389 14.48 -16.49 6.12
C PHE A 389 14.60 -15.61 4.88
N ASP A 390 13.49 -15.40 4.19
CA ASP A 390 13.41 -14.50 3.04
C ASP A 390 13.18 -13.05 3.47
N VAL A 391 13.76 -12.10 2.73
CA VAL A 391 13.53 -10.67 2.96
C VAL A 391 12.52 -10.15 1.96
N LEU A 392 11.33 -9.78 2.44
CA LEU A 392 10.27 -9.16 1.64
C LEU A 392 10.40 -7.63 1.78
N ALA A 393 11.18 -7.02 0.89
CA ALA A 393 11.53 -5.60 0.98
C ALA A 393 10.41 -4.70 0.44
N MET A 394 10.15 -3.58 1.11
CA MET A 394 9.17 -2.57 0.71
C MET A 394 9.51 -1.20 1.29
N GLY A 395 8.98 -0.16 0.66
CA GLY A 395 9.17 1.24 1.04
C GLY A 395 9.83 2.03 -0.10
N GLY A 396 9.07 2.93 -0.71
CA GLY A 396 9.56 3.78 -1.81
C GLY A 396 9.84 3.07 -3.13
N VAL A 397 9.23 1.91 -3.35
CA VAL A 397 9.20 1.22 -4.66
C VAL A 397 8.15 1.89 -5.54
N THR A 398 8.56 2.78 -6.42
CA THR A 398 7.67 3.61 -7.25
C THR A 398 8.02 3.57 -8.74
N ASP A 399 9.11 2.89 -9.09
CA ASP A 399 9.59 2.71 -10.46
C ASP A 399 10.47 1.43 -10.55
N VAL A 400 10.94 1.10 -11.75
CA VAL A 400 11.79 -0.08 -11.99
C VAL A 400 13.12 0.03 -11.23
N ALA A 401 13.72 1.21 -11.19
CA ALA A 401 15.02 1.42 -10.54
C ALA A 401 14.95 1.20 -9.01
N SER A 402 13.87 1.63 -8.37
CA SER A 402 13.65 1.41 -6.94
C SER A 402 13.33 -0.05 -6.61
N PHE A 403 12.68 -0.80 -7.50
CA PHE A 403 12.58 -2.25 -7.39
C PHE A 403 13.98 -2.89 -7.46
N GLU A 404 14.76 -2.54 -8.48
CA GLU A 404 16.09 -3.10 -8.73
C GLU A 404 17.05 -2.83 -7.56
N ALA A 405 16.99 -1.63 -6.96
CA ALA A 405 17.82 -1.27 -5.82
C ALA A 405 17.61 -2.20 -4.60
N LEU A 406 16.35 -2.53 -4.28
CA LEU A 406 16.05 -3.45 -3.18
C LEU A 406 16.38 -4.91 -3.54
N TRP A 407 16.14 -5.30 -4.80
CA TRP A 407 16.54 -6.62 -5.28
C TRP A 407 18.06 -6.82 -5.20
N ALA A 408 18.85 -5.84 -5.63
CA ALA A 408 20.30 -5.84 -5.58
C ALA A 408 20.84 -5.79 -4.13
N ALA A 409 20.06 -5.25 -3.20
CA ALA A 409 20.35 -5.30 -1.76
C ALA A 409 20.12 -6.68 -1.13
N GLY A 410 19.63 -7.66 -1.90
CA GLY A 410 19.47 -9.05 -1.47
C GLY A 410 18.06 -9.45 -1.04
N ALA A 411 17.04 -8.60 -1.30
CA ALA A 411 15.65 -8.95 -1.09
C ALA A 411 15.23 -10.16 -1.94
N ASP A 412 14.34 -11.01 -1.43
CA ASP A 412 13.83 -12.20 -2.13
C ASP A 412 12.50 -11.93 -2.82
N ALA A 413 11.76 -10.93 -2.34
CA ALA A 413 10.67 -10.28 -3.06
C ALA A 413 10.64 -8.79 -2.73
N VAL A 414 10.07 -7.99 -3.64
CA VAL A 414 9.93 -6.55 -3.45
C VAL A 414 8.47 -6.14 -3.59
N GLN A 415 7.91 -5.48 -2.58
CA GLN A 415 6.51 -5.05 -2.57
C GLN A 415 6.37 -3.53 -2.69
N SER A 416 5.33 -3.08 -3.39
CA SER A 416 5.03 -1.67 -3.60
C SER A 416 3.60 -1.33 -3.16
N ALA A 417 3.47 -0.40 -2.21
CA ALA A 417 2.20 0.24 -1.88
C ALA A 417 2.03 1.55 -2.64
N SER A 418 2.77 2.62 -2.28
CA SER A 418 2.64 3.95 -2.89
C SER A 418 2.88 3.95 -4.41
N GLY A 419 3.80 3.10 -4.90
CA GLY A 419 3.99 2.92 -6.34
C GLY A 419 2.78 2.27 -7.01
N ALA A 420 2.22 1.20 -6.45
CA ALA A 420 0.98 0.60 -6.94
C ALA A 420 -0.23 1.55 -6.85
N PHE A 421 -0.27 2.43 -5.83
CA PHE A 421 -1.29 3.48 -5.73
C PHE A 421 -1.18 4.47 -6.88
N ALA A 422 0.03 4.96 -7.17
CA ALA A 422 0.27 6.03 -8.15
C ALA A 422 0.37 5.53 -9.59
N ASP A 423 0.88 4.31 -9.79
CA ASP A 423 1.03 3.64 -11.07
C ASP A 423 0.60 2.17 -11.01
N PRO A 424 -0.63 1.87 -11.42
CA PRO A 424 -1.11 0.49 -11.51
C PRO A 424 -0.37 -0.38 -12.52
N PHE A 425 0.49 0.21 -13.37
CA PHE A 425 1.29 -0.53 -14.34
C PHE A 425 2.71 -0.84 -13.88
N LEU A 426 3.09 -0.52 -12.65
CA LEU A 426 4.45 -0.73 -12.14
C LEU A 426 4.96 -2.18 -12.33
N ALA A 427 4.10 -3.18 -12.08
CA ALA A 427 4.46 -4.58 -12.31
C ALA A 427 4.73 -4.90 -13.79
N ARG A 428 3.92 -4.36 -14.72
CA ARG A 428 4.19 -4.49 -16.16
C ARG A 428 5.56 -3.92 -16.51
N ASP A 429 5.87 -2.73 -15.99
CA ASP A 429 7.09 -2.02 -16.34
C ASP A 429 8.33 -2.75 -15.78
N CYS A 430 8.24 -3.30 -14.56
CA CYS A 430 9.31 -4.14 -14.01
C CYS A 430 9.49 -5.44 -14.80
N VAL A 431 8.40 -6.11 -15.18
CA VAL A 431 8.44 -7.32 -16.01
C VAL A 431 9.05 -7.03 -17.39
N ALA A 432 8.66 -5.93 -18.03
CA ALA A 432 9.17 -5.57 -19.34
C ALA A 432 10.66 -5.22 -19.32
N ALA A 433 11.13 -4.54 -18.26
CA ALA A 433 12.52 -4.12 -18.14
C ALA A 433 13.45 -5.25 -17.67
N LEU A 434 13.00 -6.10 -16.75
CA LEU A 434 13.86 -7.02 -16.01
C LEU A 434 13.43 -8.49 -16.15
N GLY A 435 12.30 -8.80 -16.79
CA GLY A 435 11.75 -10.15 -16.82
C GLY A 435 12.70 -11.21 -17.38
N ASP A 436 13.51 -10.86 -18.37
CA ASP A 436 14.46 -11.78 -19.02
C ASP A 436 15.85 -11.79 -18.36
N THR A 437 16.16 -10.80 -17.53
CA THR A 437 17.52 -10.57 -17.01
C THR A 437 17.62 -10.65 -15.50
N LEU A 438 16.51 -10.55 -14.75
CA LEU A 438 16.52 -10.56 -13.28
C LEU A 438 17.16 -11.88 -12.78
N PRO A 439 18.22 -11.84 -11.96
CA PRO A 439 18.93 -13.04 -11.53
C PRO A 439 18.11 -13.88 -10.53
N ARG A 440 18.66 -15.01 -10.07
CA ARG A 440 18.04 -15.93 -9.10
C ARG A 440 16.71 -16.56 -9.54
N SER A 441 16.43 -16.58 -10.84
CA SER A 441 15.30 -17.36 -11.36
C SER A 441 15.58 -18.85 -11.25
N VAL A 442 14.58 -19.64 -10.86
CA VAL A 442 14.67 -21.10 -10.87
C VAL A 442 14.37 -21.65 -12.27
N PRO A 443 15.06 -22.72 -12.72
CA PRO A 443 14.66 -23.47 -13.91
C PRO A 443 13.24 -24.03 -13.76
N ARG A 444 12.53 -24.19 -14.87
CA ARG A 444 11.22 -24.84 -14.91
C ARG A 444 11.30 -26.32 -14.56
#